data_AF-A0A1G3CVF0-F1
#
_entry.id   AF-A0A1G3CVF0-F1
#
_cell.length_a   1.000
_cell.length_b   1.000
_cell.length_c   1.000
_cell.angle_alpha   90.00
_cell.angle_beta   90.00
_cell.angle_gamma   90.00
#
_symmetry.space_group_name_H-M   'P 1'
#
loop_
_entity.id
_entity.type
_entity.pdbx_description
1 polymer ?
#
loop_
_entity_poly.entity_id
_entity_poly.type
_entity_poly.pdbx_seq_one_letter_code
_entity_poly.pdbx_strand_id
1 'polypeptide(L)'
;MAKNPHKFAMIKAGLSTELQVLSYQEGFYAYMKLCFITSVFFAYPIIIYQIWQFVSVGLYKKEQKYILLFLPISYAAFVVGGLFGYFLLIPFGLQFLIGILGPGIQPIITMGTYVSFVFMLTVALGLVFQLPLVMLLLSKIRFITPDKFISWRKYAILLIFIIAAIVTPPDPFTQTMTAVPMIVLYELGILISRPTKKGFIVLGAIVGGGVILLAAVFFYLTHKGGEIGLLNAQGNIQVLYPRGKEWKPVLNHVNFRNGITLKTGSEGKTAILTKKGVDVGIDANTEVHFHDAWKIRLKTGQVLISMKESEVPFEIDTPNGRIRTNKGTVNIQAGDFETIVTAVKGEATLLVEGEEKKLLEGRQHKMTIGGEPVDIGAIINWSEGVLTKSNEKK
;
A
#
# COMPACT_ATOMS: atom_id res chain seq x y z
N MET A 1 14.26 10.45 -12.74
CA MET A 1 13.27 10.55 -11.65
C MET A 1 11.88 11.05 -12.10
N ALA A 2 11.75 11.85 -13.18
CA ALA A 2 10.51 12.54 -13.54
C ALA A 2 9.65 11.92 -14.68
N LYS A 3 10.11 10.89 -15.41
CA LYS A 3 9.43 10.49 -16.66
C LYS A 3 8.13 9.67 -16.49
N ASN A 4 7.94 8.99 -15.36
CA ASN A 4 6.83 8.05 -15.17
C ASN A 4 6.36 8.00 -13.70
N PRO A 5 5.34 8.78 -13.31
CA PRO A 5 4.81 8.83 -11.95
C PRO A 5 4.36 7.45 -11.43
N HIS A 6 3.73 6.63 -12.27
CA HIS A 6 3.33 5.26 -11.92
C HIS A 6 4.53 4.39 -11.54
N LYS A 7 5.62 4.40 -12.33
CA LYS A 7 6.82 3.60 -12.02
C LYS A 7 7.41 3.97 -10.68
N PHE A 8 7.44 5.26 -10.34
CA PHE A 8 7.95 5.72 -9.05
C PHE A 8 7.10 5.19 -7.88
N ALA A 9 5.77 5.30 -7.97
CA ALA A 9 4.87 4.76 -6.94
C ALA A 9 4.98 3.23 -6.81
N MET A 10 5.05 2.52 -7.94
CA MET A 10 5.12 1.06 -7.98
C MET A 10 6.47 0.52 -7.48
N ILE A 11 7.60 1.14 -7.84
CA ILE A 11 8.93 0.75 -7.34
C ILE A 11 9.00 0.91 -5.82
N LYS A 12 8.50 2.04 -5.29
CA LYS A 12 8.49 2.29 -3.84
C LYS A 12 7.62 1.29 -3.08
N ALA A 13 6.58 0.76 -3.72
CA ALA A 13 5.72 -0.28 -3.20
C ALA A 13 6.23 -1.71 -3.45
N GLY A 14 7.31 -1.91 -4.21
CA GLY A 14 7.83 -3.24 -4.57
C GLY A 14 6.95 -4.01 -5.57
N LEU A 15 6.20 -3.31 -6.43
CA LEU A 15 5.29 -3.88 -7.42
C LEU A 15 5.88 -3.89 -8.83
N SER A 16 5.36 -4.74 -9.72
CA SER A 16 5.72 -4.79 -11.14
C SER A 16 5.44 -3.46 -11.82
N THR A 17 6.38 -2.90 -12.57
CA THR A 17 6.25 -1.56 -13.16
C THR A 17 5.45 -1.50 -14.46
N GLU A 18 4.94 -2.64 -14.92
CA GLU A 18 4.18 -2.76 -16.17
C GLU A 18 2.70 -2.53 -15.92
N LEU A 19 2.09 -1.73 -16.80
CA LEU A 19 0.64 -1.50 -16.81
C LEU A 19 -0.03 -2.65 -17.55
N GLN A 20 -1.09 -3.19 -16.96
CA GLN A 20 -1.87 -4.23 -17.61
C GLN A 20 -3.03 -3.62 -18.40
N VAL A 21 -3.47 -4.33 -19.43
CA VAL A 21 -4.62 -3.96 -20.25
C VAL A 21 -5.65 -5.07 -20.09
N LEU A 22 -6.84 -4.75 -19.61
CA LEU A 22 -7.91 -5.73 -19.39
C LEU A 22 -8.80 -5.90 -20.62
N SER A 23 -8.89 -4.86 -21.44
CA SER A 23 -9.73 -4.85 -22.64
C SER A 23 -8.94 -4.36 -23.84
N TYR A 24 -9.13 -5.00 -25.00
CA TYR A 24 -8.41 -4.64 -26.24
C TYR A 24 -8.60 -3.17 -26.66
N GLN A 25 -9.73 -2.56 -26.29
CA GLN A 25 -10.06 -1.16 -26.60
C GLN A 25 -9.40 -0.16 -25.63
N GLU A 26 -8.97 -0.60 -24.45
CA GLU A 26 -8.51 0.29 -23.37
C GLU A 26 -7.26 1.08 -23.77
N GLY A 27 -6.34 0.44 -24.50
CA GLY A 27 -5.15 1.10 -25.05
C GLY A 27 -5.50 2.23 -26.02
N PHE A 28 -6.44 1.99 -26.94
CA PHE A 28 -6.89 3.00 -27.90
C PHE A 28 -7.49 4.23 -27.19
N TYR A 29 -8.40 4.03 -26.23
CA TYR A 29 -8.97 5.14 -25.46
C TYR A 29 -7.92 5.89 -24.63
N ALA A 30 -6.92 5.18 -24.09
CA ALA A 30 -5.83 5.81 -23.36
C ALA A 30 -5.00 6.73 -24.27
N TYR A 31 -4.65 6.29 -25.48
CA TYR A 31 -3.94 7.13 -26.45
C TYR A 31 -4.78 8.36 -26.86
N MET A 32 -6.07 8.18 -27.13
CA MET A 32 -6.97 9.28 -27.46
C MET A 32 -7.04 10.34 -26.34
N LYS A 33 -7.16 9.92 -25.08
CA LYS A 33 -7.13 10.82 -23.92
C LYS A 33 -5.80 11.57 -23.79
N LEU A 34 -4.68 10.90 -24.08
CA LEU A 34 -3.35 11.51 -24.03
C LEU A 34 -3.14 12.54 -25.16
N CYS A 35 -3.61 12.24 -26.37
CA CYS A 35 -3.61 13.21 -27.47
C CYS A 35 -4.49 14.42 -27.13
N PHE A 36 -5.68 14.18 -26.55
CA PHE A 36 -6.59 15.24 -26.17
C PHE A 36 -6.03 16.14 -25.06
N ILE A 37 -5.38 15.59 -24.04
CA ILE A 37 -4.77 16.45 -23.01
C ILE A 37 -3.64 17.28 -23.60
N THR A 38 -2.78 16.65 -24.40
CA THR A 38 -1.65 17.34 -25.03
C THR A 38 -2.15 18.47 -25.92
N SER A 39 -3.19 18.23 -26.74
CA SER A 39 -3.78 19.26 -27.58
C SER A 39 -4.40 20.39 -26.78
N VAL A 40 -5.06 20.11 -25.64
CA VAL A 40 -5.60 21.16 -24.76
C VAL A 40 -4.48 22.05 -24.21
N PHE A 41 -3.32 21.50 -23.80
CA PHE A 41 -2.19 22.32 -23.33
C PHE A 41 -1.62 23.24 -24.42
N PHE A 42 -1.49 22.75 -25.64
CA PHE A 42 -1.01 23.56 -26.78
C PHE A 42 -2.05 24.56 -27.27
N ALA A 43 -3.33 24.20 -27.25
CA ALA A 43 -4.44 25.07 -27.66
C ALA A 43 -4.83 26.09 -26.57
N TYR A 44 -4.43 25.88 -25.31
CA TYR A 44 -4.81 26.73 -24.19
C TYR A 44 -4.57 28.23 -24.40
N PRO A 45 -3.43 28.70 -24.95
CA PRO A 45 -3.22 30.13 -25.24
C PRO A 45 -4.29 30.72 -26.15
N ILE A 46 -4.76 29.96 -27.14
CA ILE A 46 -5.79 30.40 -28.09
C ILE A 46 -7.17 30.34 -27.43
N ILE A 47 -7.47 29.26 -26.71
CA ILE A 47 -8.74 29.10 -25.98
C ILE A 47 -8.93 30.25 -24.98
N ILE A 48 -7.89 30.52 -24.18
CA ILE A 48 -7.96 31.56 -23.16
C ILE A 48 -8.02 32.94 -23.80
N TYR A 49 -7.28 33.19 -24.89
CA TYR A 49 -7.39 34.43 -25.67
C TYR A 49 -8.83 34.67 -26.14
N GLN A 50 -9.49 33.65 -26.71
CA GLN A 50 -10.85 33.77 -27.21
C GLN A 50 -11.88 34.01 -26.09
N ILE A 51 -11.75 33.27 -24.96
CA ILE A 51 -12.60 33.46 -23.78
C ILE A 51 -12.43 34.89 -23.25
N TRP A 52 -11.20 35.35 -23.13
CA TRP A 52 -10.90 36.70 -22.66
C TRP A 52 -11.38 37.78 -23.62
N GLN A 53 -11.27 37.57 -24.93
CA GLN A 53 -11.80 38.48 -25.93
C GLN A 53 -13.31 38.59 -25.81
N PHE A 54 -14.02 37.46 -25.61
CA PHE A 54 -15.46 37.48 -25.37
C PHE A 54 -15.83 38.27 -24.11
N VAL A 55 -15.13 38.03 -23.00
CA VAL A 55 -15.35 38.77 -21.75
C VAL A 55 -15.02 40.26 -21.93
N SER A 56 -13.97 40.61 -22.69
CA SER A 56 -13.50 41.98 -22.91
C SER A 56 -14.56 42.90 -23.54
N VAL A 57 -15.50 42.35 -24.31
CA VAL A 57 -16.61 43.09 -24.92
C VAL A 57 -17.52 43.70 -23.84
N GLY A 58 -17.64 43.05 -22.67
CA GLY A 58 -18.41 43.54 -21.53
C GLY A 58 -17.65 44.48 -20.59
N LEU A 59 -16.35 44.71 -20.81
CA LEU A 59 -15.50 45.52 -19.92
C LEU A 59 -15.28 46.94 -20.46
N TYR A 60 -15.01 47.88 -19.55
CA TYR A 60 -14.66 49.24 -19.93
C TYR A 60 -13.30 49.29 -20.65
N LYS A 61 -13.12 50.24 -21.58
CA LYS A 61 -11.86 50.39 -22.37
C LYS A 61 -10.59 50.48 -21.52
N LYS A 62 -10.68 51.04 -20.30
CA LYS A 62 -9.55 51.11 -19.35
C LYS A 62 -9.23 49.76 -18.69
N GLU A 63 -10.20 48.87 -18.60
CA GLU A 63 -10.06 47.55 -17.99
C GLU A 63 -9.56 46.49 -18.98
N GLN A 64 -9.86 46.68 -20.27
CA GLN A 64 -9.38 45.82 -21.36
C GLN A 64 -7.85 45.69 -21.40
N LYS A 65 -7.10 46.72 -20.94
CA LYS A 65 -5.62 46.67 -20.88
C LYS A 65 -5.10 45.61 -19.89
N TYR A 66 -5.85 45.30 -18.82
CA TYR A 66 -5.43 44.27 -17.85
C TYR A 66 -5.54 42.86 -18.43
N ILE A 67 -6.43 42.65 -19.41
CA ILE A 67 -6.63 41.34 -20.05
C ILE A 67 -5.36 40.88 -20.77
N LEU A 68 -4.68 41.79 -21.48
CA LEU A 68 -3.42 41.50 -22.16
C LEU A 68 -2.31 41.08 -21.17
N LEU A 69 -2.31 41.63 -19.95
CA LEU A 69 -1.37 41.23 -18.89
C LEU A 69 -1.75 39.90 -18.23
N PHE A 70 -3.04 39.61 -18.11
CA PHE A 70 -3.52 38.37 -17.48
C PHE A 70 -3.31 37.14 -18.36
N LEU A 71 -3.26 37.28 -19.67
CA LEU A 71 -3.12 36.17 -20.60
C LEU A 71 -1.85 35.32 -20.38
N PRO A 72 -0.62 35.89 -20.34
CA PRO A 72 0.58 35.10 -20.04
C PRO A 72 0.59 34.51 -18.62
N ILE A 73 0.01 35.22 -17.64
CA ILE A 73 -0.09 34.75 -16.25
C ILE A 73 -1.05 33.55 -16.16
N SER A 74 -2.16 33.61 -16.90
CA SER A 74 -3.15 32.53 -17.00
C SER A 74 -2.57 31.29 -17.66
N TYR A 75 -1.83 31.45 -18.76
CA TYR A 75 -1.09 30.33 -19.38
C TYR A 75 -0.10 29.71 -18.39
N ALA A 76 0.72 30.54 -17.72
CA ALA A 76 1.67 30.06 -16.72
C ALA A 76 0.97 29.33 -15.57
N ALA A 77 -0.13 29.86 -15.05
CA ALA A 77 -0.92 29.23 -14.00
C ALA A 77 -1.50 27.88 -14.44
N PHE A 78 -1.97 27.76 -15.68
CA PHE A 78 -2.50 26.50 -16.23
C PHE A 78 -1.41 25.43 -16.31
N VAL A 79 -0.23 25.80 -16.83
CA VAL A 79 0.92 24.90 -16.94
C VAL A 79 1.40 24.48 -15.55
N VAL A 80 1.54 25.42 -14.61
CA VAL A 80 1.93 25.12 -13.22
C VAL A 80 0.92 24.21 -12.56
N GLY A 81 -0.39 24.44 -12.75
CA GLY A 81 -1.44 23.58 -12.20
C GLY A 81 -1.39 22.15 -12.75
N GLY A 82 -1.18 22.01 -14.06
CA GLY A 82 -0.99 20.71 -14.70
C GLY A 82 0.25 19.97 -14.20
N LEU A 83 1.39 20.67 -14.12
CA LEU A 83 2.64 20.13 -13.60
C LEU A 83 2.52 19.72 -12.13
N PHE A 84 1.83 20.53 -11.31
CA PHE A 84 1.57 20.23 -9.91
C PHE A 84 0.74 18.95 -9.75
N GLY A 85 -0.31 18.79 -10.55
CA GLY A 85 -1.09 17.56 -10.61
C GLY A 85 -0.23 16.35 -10.96
N TYR A 86 0.53 16.46 -12.07
CA TYR A 86 1.32 15.35 -12.61
C TYR A 86 2.48 14.91 -11.71
N PHE A 87 3.25 15.87 -11.18
CA PHE A 87 4.47 15.58 -10.42
C PHE A 87 4.26 15.38 -8.93
N LEU A 88 3.21 15.97 -8.36
CA LEU A 88 2.99 15.92 -6.91
C LEU A 88 1.75 15.08 -6.60
N LEU A 89 0.58 15.42 -7.12
CA LEU A 89 -0.64 14.73 -6.67
C LEU A 89 -0.75 13.28 -7.16
N ILE A 90 -0.39 12.98 -8.41
CA ILE A 90 -0.45 11.60 -8.92
C ILE A 90 0.45 10.62 -8.13
N PRO A 91 1.76 10.86 -7.95
CA PRO A 91 2.62 9.89 -7.28
C PRO A 91 2.27 9.72 -5.80
N PHE A 92 1.87 10.79 -5.11
CA PHE A 92 1.45 10.69 -3.71
C PHE A 92 0.11 9.95 -3.57
N GLY A 93 -0.86 10.22 -4.46
CA GLY A 93 -2.14 9.52 -4.48
C GLY A 93 -1.98 8.03 -4.74
N LEU A 94 -1.15 7.65 -5.72
CA LEU A 94 -0.86 6.25 -6.00
C LEU A 94 -0.12 5.55 -4.85
N GLN A 95 0.87 6.20 -4.24
CA GLN A 95 1.57 5.64 -3.08
C GLN A 95 0.61 5.38 -1.91
N PHE A 96 -0.35 6.28 -1.70
CA PHE A 96 -1.36 6.11 -0.68
C PHE A 96 -2.31 4.97 -1.00
N LEU A 97 -2.91 4.96 -2.20
CA LEU A 97 -3.84 3.91 -2.62
C LEU A 97 -3.19 2.53 -2.50
N ILE A 98 -1.95 2.40 -2.96
CA ILE A 98 -1.20 1.14 -2.88
C ILE A 98 -0.83 0.81 -1.43
N GLY A 99 -0.43 1.80 -0.63
CA GLY A 99 0.03 1.62 0.75
C GLY A 99 -1.06 1.16 1.71
N ILE A 100 -2.34 1.42 1.41
CA ILE A 100 -3.46 0.92 2.21
C ILE A 100 -3.68 -0.58 2.03
N LEU A 101 -3.27 -1.16 0.89
CA LEU A 101 -3.59 -2.56 0.61
C LEU A 101 -2.98 -3.45 1.69
N GLY A 102 -3.84 -4.26 2.29
CA GLY A 102 -3.46 -5.24 3.29
C GLY A 102 -2.55 -6.34 2.73
N PRO A 103 -1.90 -7.09 3.62
CA PRO A 103 -1.08 -8.22 3.23
C PRO A 103 -1.91 -9.25 2.46
N GLY A 104 -1.42 -9.66 1.28
CA GLY A 104 -2.07 -10.65 0.41
C GLY A 104 -2.87 -10.10 -0.77
N ILE A 105 -3.10 -8.78 -0.86
CA ILE A 105 -3.82 -8.16 -1.99
C ILE A 105 -2.82 -7.63 -3.02
N GLN A 106 -2.90 -8.08 -4.28
CA GLN A 106 -2.08 -7.55 -5.38
C GLN A 106 -2.86 -6.45 -6.13
N PRO A 107 -2.46 -5.17 -6.06
CA PRO A 107 -3.08 -4.16 -6.89
C PRO A 107 -2.63 -4.34 -8.34
N ILE A 108 -3.59 -4.49 -9.25
CA ILE A 108 -3.37 -4.45 -10.69
C ILE A 108 -3.79 -3.06 -11.16
N ILE A 109 -2.83 -2.25 -11.61
CA ILE A 109 -3.11 -0.93 -12.19
C ILE A 109 -3.27 -1.12 -13.69
N THR A 110 -4.45 -0.81 -14.21
CA THR A 110 -4.73 -0.90 -15.64
C THR A 110 -4.33 0.40 -16.34
N MET A 111 -3.97 0.31 -17.62
CA MET A 111 -3.57 1.47 -18.40
C MET A 111 -4.68 2.53 -18.48
N GLY A 112 -5.93 2.11 -18.70
CA GLY A 112 -7.08 2.99 -18.85
C GLY A 112 -7.46 3.69 -17.56
N THR A 113 -7.44 3.00 -16.42
CA THR A 113 -7.71 3.61 -15.10
C THR A 113 -6.63 4.63 -14.74
N TYR A 114 -5.37 4.28 -14.94
CA TYR A 114 -4.24 5.19 -14.72
C TYR A 114 -4.31 6.43 -15.61
N VAL A 115 -4.49 6.26 -16.93
CA VAL A 115 -4.55 7.39 -17.86
C VAL A 115 -5.78 8.25 -17.61
N SER A 116 -6.92 7.66 -17.23
CA SER A 116 -8.12 8.43 -16.85
C SER A 116 -7.89 9.26 -15.59
N PHE A 117 -7.23 8.68 -14.59
CA PHE A 117 -6.86 9.40 -13.37
C PHE A 117 -5.90 10.56 -13.66
N VAL A 118 -4.84 10.30 -14.44
CA VAL A 118 -3.89 11.33 -14.88
C VAL A 118 -4.61 12.43 -15.66
N PHE A 119 -5.49 12.04 -16.59
CA PHE A 119 -6.25 12.95 -17.43
C PHE A 119 -7.11 13.90 -16.59
N MET A 120 -7.96 13.32 -15.75
CA MET A 120 -8.94 14.06 -14.97
C MET A 120 -8.26 15.02 -13.99
N LEU A 121 -7.24 14.54 -13.29
CA LEU A 121 -6.52 15.30 -12.28
C LEU A 121 -5.70 16.44 -12.90
N THR A 122 -5.01 16.20 -14.02
CA THR A 122 -4.20 17.22 -14.70
C THR A 122 -5.08 18.32 -15.31
N VAL A 123 -6.19 17.95 -15.98
CA VAL A 123 -7.12 18.93 -16.56
C VAL A 123 -7.83 19.74 -15.47
N ALA A 124 -8.35 19.06 -14.44
CA ALA A 124 -9.06 19.74 -13.35
C ALA A 124 -8.17 20.74 -12.62
N LEU A 125 -6.94 20.36 -12.28
CA LEU A 125 -6.02 21.28 -11.60
C LEU A 125 -5.54 22.41 -12.50
N GLY A 126 -5.26 22.15 -13.78
CA GLY A 126 -4.95 23.21 -14.73
C GLY A 126 -6.04 24.29 -14.75
N LEU A 127 -7.31 23.87 -14.77
CA LEU A 127 -8.46 24.79 -14.71
C LEU A 127 -8.61 25.45 -13.34
N VAL A 128 -8.45 24.71 -12.25
CA VAL A 128 -8.59 25.27 -10.88
C VAL A 128 -7.51 26.30 -10.56
N PHE A 129 -6.31 26.16 -11.11
CA PHE A 129 -5.26 27.17 -11.00
C PHE A 129 -5.62 28.52 -11.66
N GLN A 130 -6.71 28.59 -12.43
CA GLN A 130 -7.27 29.85 -12.93
C GLN A 130 -8.13 30.57 -11.90
N LEU A 131 -8.58 29.90 -10.83
CA LEU A 131 -9.46 30.50 -9.82
C LEU A 131 -8.92 31.83 -9.25
N PRO A 132 -7.63 31.97 -8.85
CA PRO A 132 -7.13 33.23 -8.30
C PRO A 132 -7.21 34.39 -9.30
N LEU A 133 -6.93 34.12 -10.57
CA LEU A 133 -7.01 35.11 -11.66
C LEU A 133 -8.46 35.53 -11.93
N VAL A 134 -9.38 34.58 -11.98
CA VAL A 134 -10.81 34.84 -12.17
C VAL A 134 -11.35 35.67 -10.99
N MET A 135 -11.01 35.31 -9.75
CA MET A 135 -11.43 36.08 -8.57
C MET A 135 -10.88 37.50 -8.57
N LEU A 136 -9.62 37.68 -8.94
CA LEU A 136 -8.99 38.99 -9.06
C LEU A 136 -9.72 39.86 -10.10
N LEU A 137 -10.03 39.30 -11.26
CA LEU A 137 -10.77 40.02 -12.30
C LEU A 137 -12.14 40.46 -11.80
N LEU A 138 -12.93 39.51 -11.25
CA LEU A 138 -14.28 39.78 -10.73
C LEU A 138 -14.28 40.85 -9.64
N SER A 139 -13.22 40.89 -8.82
CA SER A 139 -13.02 41.95 -7.84
C SER A 139 -12.63 43.28 -8.46
N LYS A 140 -11.83 43.29 -9.52
CA LYS A 140 -11.38 44.53 -10.19
C LYS A 140 -12.51 45.22 -10.94
N ILE A 141 -13.35 44.47 -11.64
CA ILE A 141 -14.56 44.98 -12.32
C ILE A 141 -15.70 45.30 -11.33
N ARG A 142 -15.46 45.14 -10.02
CA ARG A 142 -16.43 45.35 -8.92
C ARG A 142 -17.72 44.53 -9.03
N PHE A 143 -17.68 43.41 -9.77
CA PHE A 143 -18.81 42.48 -9.87
C PHE A 143 -19.04 41.74 -8.55
N ILE A 144 -17.94 41.32 -7.90
CA ILE A 144 -17.97 40.68 -6.57
C ILE A 144 -16.94 41.37 -5.68
N THR A 145 -17.33 41.79 -4.48
CA THR A 145 -16.39 42.38 -3.52
C THR A 145 -15.57 41.28 -2.82
N PRO A 146 -14.32 41.57 -2.40
CA PRO A 146 -13.52 40.63 -1.60
C PRO A 146 -14.25 40.13 -0.35
N ASP A 147 -15.07 40.98 0.27
CA ASP A 147 -15.85 40.63 1.46
C ASP A 147 -16.93 39.57 1.16
N LYS A 148 -17.50 39.57 -0.05
CA LYS A 148 -18.40 38.49 -0.50
C LYS A 148 -17.66 37.17 -0.62
N PHE A 149 -16.46 37.14 -1.21
CA PHE A 149 -15.65 35.91 -1.26
C PHE A 149 -15.33 35.39 0.16
N ILE A 150 -15.05 36.28 1.10
CA ILE A 150 -14.84 35.90 2.50
C ILE A 150 -16.12 35.30 3.11
N SER A 151 -17.29 35.91 2.89
CA SER A 151 -18.56 35.38 3.40
C SER A 151 -18.92 34.00 2.80
N TRP A 152 -18.45 33.72 1.58
CA TRP A 152 -18.76 32.49 0.85
C TRP A 152 -17.74 31.36 1.04
N ARG A 153 -16.75 31.53 1.93
CA ARG A 153 -15.73 30.51 2.22
C ARG A 153 -16.30 29.12 2.47
N LYS A 154 -17.35 29.01 3.29
CA LYS A 154 -18.00 27.73 3.60
C LYS A 154 -18.62 27.06 2.36
N TYR A 155 -19.19 27.84 1.44
CA TYR A 155 -19.76 27.33 0.20
C TYR A 155 -18.66 26.95 -0.81
N ALA A 156 -17.59 27.75 -0.89
CA ALA A 156 -16.44 27.47 -1.73
C ALA A 156 -15.75 26.16 -1.30
N ILE A 157 -15.53 25.95 0.00
CA ILE A 157 -14.96 24.71 0.54
C ILE A 157 -15.84 23.51 0.17
N LEU A 158 -17.16 23.60 0.37
CA LEU A 158 -18.08 22.54 -0.01
C LEU A 158 -18.00 22.21 -1.52
N LEU A 159 -18.02 23.24 -2.37
CA LEU A 159 -17.91 23.08 -3.82
C LEU A 159 -16.57 22.45 -4.22
N ILE A 160 -15.48 22.85 -3.57
CA ILE A 160 -14.14 22.28 -3.78
C ILE A 160 -14.13 20.78 -3.45
N PHE A 161 -14.73 20.37 -2.33
CA PHE A 161 -14.83 18.95 -1.98
C PHE A 161 -15.69 18.15 -2.97
N ILE A 162 -16.75 18.76 -3.52
CA ILE A 162 -17.57 18.15 -4.58
C ILE A 162 -16.76 17.96 -5.85
N ILE A 163 -16.03 19.00 -6.30
CA ILE A 163 -15.18 18.91 -7.48
C ILE A 163 -14.06 17.88 -7.26
N ALA A 164 -13.43 17.88 -6.08
CA ALA A 164 -12.41 16.89 -5.74
C ALA A 164 -12.98 15.46 -5.82
N ALA A 165 -14.18 15.21 -5.30
CA ALA A 165 -14.83 13.89 -5.35
C ALA A 165 -15.16 13.43 -6.78
N ILE A 166 -15.41 14.37 -7.70
CA ILE A 166 -15.62 14.05 -9.11
C ILE A 166 -14.29 13.68 -9.76
N VAL A 167 -13.22 14.44 -9.47
CA VAL A 167 -11.91 14.32 -10.11
C VAL A 167 -11.11 13.12 -9.63
N THR A 168 -11.21 12.79 -8.35
CA THR A 168 -10.49 11.68 -7.74
C THR A 168 -11.39 10.44 -7.64
N PRO A 169 -10.80 9.24 -7.49
CA PRO A 169 -11.56 8.10 -7.03
C PRO A 169 -12.34 8.43 -5.74
N PRO A 170 -13.43 7.69 -5.43
CA PRO A 170 -14.24 7.92 -4.25
C PRO A 170 -13.51 7.45 -2.98
N ASP A 171 -12.41 8.12 -2.62
CA ASP A 171 -11.68 7.88 -1.38
C ASP A 171 -11.40 9.22 -0.64
N PRO A 172 -11.61 9.28 0.70
CA PRO A 172 -11.49 10.53 1.45
C PRO A 172 -10.10 11.17 1.41
N PHE A 173 -9.05 10.37 1.22
CA PHE A 173 -7.69 10.88 1.27
C PHE A 173 -7.30 11.59 -0.02
N THR A 174 -7.45 10.97 -1.18
CA THR A 174 -7.12 11.63 -2.45
C THR A 174 -8.05 12.80 -2.70
N GLN A 175 -9.31 12.71 -2.26
CA GLN A 175 -10.25 13.82 -2.25
C GLN A 175 -9.72 14.98 -1.41
N THR A 176 -9.32 14.75 -0.16
CA THR A 176 -8.78 15.80 0.73
C THR A 176 -7.45 16.35 0.22
N MET A 177 -6.57 15.48 -0.27
CA MET A 177 -5.28 15.81 -0.84
C MET A 177 -5.39 16.70 -2.08
N THR A 178 -6.46 16.53 -2.87
CA THR A 178 -6.77 17.39 -4.01
C THR A 178 -7.49 18.67 -3.57
N ALA A 179 -8.41 18.58 -2.60
CA ALA A 179 -9.17 19.72 -2.09
C ALA A 179 -8.29 20.77 -1.39
N VAL A 180 -7.29 20.35 -0.60
CA VAL A 180 -6.41 21.27 0.15
C VAL A 180 -5.74 22.30 -0.77
N PRO A 181 -5.02 21.92 -1.85
CA PRO A 181 -4.48 22.87 -2.83
C PRO A 181 -5.53 23.80 -3.44
N MET A 182 -6.74 23.31 -3.71
CA MET A 182 -7.81 24.12 -4.28
C MET A 182 -8.33 25.18 -3.28
N ILE A 183 -8.41 24.84 -1.99
CA ILE A 183 -8.75 25.79 -0.93
C ILE A 183 -7.66 26.85 -0.81
N VAL A 184 -6.39 26.43 -0.85
CA VAL A 184 -5.24 27.36 -0.83
C VAL A 184 -5.31 28.35 -2.00
N LEU A 185 -5.66 27.89 -3.20
CA LEU A 185 -5.83 28.76 -4.38
C LEU A 185 -7.00 29.73 -4.21
N TYR A 186 -8.12 29.29 -3.63
CA TYR A 186 -9.24 30.18 -3.33
C TYR A 186 -8.84 31.30 -2.36
N GLU A 187 -8.12 30.96 -1.29
CA GLU A 187 -7.59 31.92 -0.33
C GLU A 187 -6.55 32.85 -0.94
N LEU A 188 -5.71 32.33 -1.81
CA LEU A 188 -4.76 33.13 -2.59
C LEU A 188 -5.52 34.15 -3.47
N GLY A 189 -6.63 33.75 -4.09
CA GLY A 189 -7.50 34.65 -4.86
C GLY A 189 -8.09 35.79 -4.01
N ILE A 190 -8.53 35.49 -2.78
CA ILE A 190 -8.98 36.53 -1.83
C ILE A 190 -7.83 37.47 -1.48
N LEU A 191 -6.65 36.91 -1.21
CA LEU A 191 -5.48 37.69 -0.79
C LEU A 191 -4.97 38.63 -1.88
N ILE A 192 -4.91 38.17 -3.13
CA ILE A 192 -4.52 39.01 -4.27
C ILE A 192 -5.57 40.12 -4.51
N SER A 193 -6.85 39.82 -4.27
CA SER A 193 -7.93 40.81 -4.40
C SER A 193 -7.93 41.86 -3.29
N ARG A 194 -7.55 41.48 -2.05
CA ARG A 194 -7.45 42.38 -0.89
C ARG A 194 -6.29 41.97 0.04
N PRO A 195 -5.08 42.49 -0.19
CA PRO A 195 -3.92 42.13 0.62
C PRO A 195 -4.12 42.63 2.07
N THR A 196 -4.24 41.70 3.01
CA THR A 196 -4.47 41.98 4.44
C THR A 196 -3.57 41.11 5.30
N LYS A 197 -2.96 41.66 6.36
CA LYS A 197 -2.12 40.88 7.30
C LYS A 197 -2.85 39.65 7.87
N LYS A 198 -4.13 39.79 8.23
CA LYS A 198 -4.99 38.68 8.68
C LYS A 198 -5.17 37.60 7.60
N GLY A 199 -5.28 37.99 6.32
CA GLY A 199 -5.40 37.07 5.19
C GLY A 199 -4.15 36.22 4.99
N PHE A 200 -2.96 36.80 5.13
CA PHE A 200 -1.69 36.07 5.10
C PHE A 200 -1.60 35.02 6.22
N ILE A 201 -2.04 35.36 7.44
CA ILE A 201 -2.05 34.43 8.59
C ILE A 201 -3.01 33.27 8.32
N VAL A 202 -4.22 33.55 7.82
CA VAL A 202 -5.22 32.52 7.49
C VAL A 202 -4.72 31.60 6.38
N LEU A 203 -4.12 32.15 5.32
CA LEU A 203 -3.50 31.38 4.26
C LEU A 203 -2.41 30.45 4.84
N GLY A 204 -1.50 31.00 5.65
CA GLY A 204 -0.44 30.23 6.31
C GLY A 204 -0.98 29.11 7.21
N ALA A 205 -2.04 29.37 7.96
CA ALA A 205 -2.69 28.37 8.82
C ALA A 205 -3.34 27.24 8.01
N ILE A 206 -4.01 27.56 6.90
CA ILE A 206 -4.64 26.56 6.03
C ILE A 206 -3.59 25.70 5.32
N VAL A 207 -2.53 26.33 4.79
CA VAL A 207 -1.42 25.62 4.15
C VAL A 207 -0.73 24.72 5.18
N GLY A 208 -0.35 25.27 6.33
CA GLY A 208 0.32 24.53 7.40
C GLY A 208 -0.52 23.39 7.94
N GLY A 209 -1.78 23.65 8.28
CA GLY A 209 -2.72 22.64 8.78
C GLY A 209 -3.00 21.54 7.75
N GLY A 210 -3.19 21.91 6.48
CA GLY A 210 -3.37 20.95 5.39
C GLY A 210 -2.16 20.06 5.16
N VAL A 211 -0.95 20.63 5.17
CA VAL A 211 0.30 19.86 5.03
C VAL A 211 0.54 18.94 6.23
N ILE A 212 0.31 19.43 7.45
CA ILE A 212 0.46 18.61 8.67
C ILE A 212 -0.55 17.47 8.67
N LEU A 213 -1.81 17.73 8.31
CA LEU A 213 -2.84 16.70 8.25
C LEU A 213 -2.51 15.65 7.20
N LEU A 214 -2.07 16.05 6.00
CA LEU A 214 -1.63 15.12 4.96
C LEU A 214 -0.42 14.32 5.41
N ALA A 215 0.57 14.95 6.05
CA ALA A 215 1.75 14.27 6.58
C ALA A 215 1.41 13.30 7.71
N ALA A 216 0.54 13.67 8.64
CA ALA A 216 0.11 12.84 9.75
C ALA A 216 -0.68 11.61 9.25
N VAL A 217 -1.61 11.81 8.32
CA VAL A 217 -2.39 10.72 7.72
C VAL A 217 -1.48 9.82 6.88
N PHE A 218 -0.58 10.39 6.08
CA PHE A 218 0.41 9.64 5.32
C PHE A 218 1.30 8.82 6.25
N PHE A 219 1.84 9.41 7.32
CA PHE A 219 2.71 8.73 8.29
C PHE A 219 1.97 7.61 9.01
N TYR A 220 0.77 7.89 9.55
CA TYR A 220 -0.06 6.93 10.26
C TYR A 220 -0.40 5.70 9.41
N LEU A 221 -0.71 5.90 8.12
CA LEU A 221 -1.12 4.81 7.23
C LEU A 221 0.06 4.09 6.58
N THR A 222 1.19 4.76 6.35
CA THR A 222 2.39 4.14 5.77
C THR A 222 3.28 3.44 6.80
N HIS A 223 3.20 3.78 8.09
CA HIS A 223 4.01 3.14 9.16
C HIS A 223 3.50 1.78 9.65
N LYS A 224 2.68 1.07 8.87
CA LYS A 224 2.25 -0.30 9.22
C LYS A 224 3.30 -1.41 9.01
N GLY A 225 4.55 -1.08 8.68
CA GLY A 225 5.69 -1.99 8.84
C GLY A 225 6.60 -1.45 9.94
N GLY A 226 6.61 -2.07 11.12
CA GLY A 226 7.66 -1.75 12.09
C GLY A 226 8.90 -2.55 11.78
N GLU A 227 10.05 -1.91 11.87
CA GLU A 227 11.31 -2.63 12.00
C GLU A 227 11.21 -3.51 13.23
N ILE A 228 11.35 -4.82 13.03
CA ILE A 228 11.52 -5.76 14.13
C ILE A 228 13.00 -6.09 14.13
N GLY A 229 13.68 -5.74 15.23
CA GLY A 229 15.07 -6.13 15.43
C GLY A 229 15.17 -7.65 15.48
N LEU A 230 16.17 -8.20 14.78
CA LEU A 230 16.54 -9.60 14.99
C LEU A 230 17.35 -9.66 16.29
N LEU A 231 16.90 -10.45 17.25
CA LEU A 231 17.61 -10.65 18.50
C LEU A 231 18.61 -11.79 18.30
N ASN A 232 19.88 -11.54 18.65
CA ASN A 232 20.97 -12.52 18.60
C ASN A 232 21.15 -13.20 17.23
N ALA A 233 21.08 -12.43 16.15
CA ALA A 233 21.42 -12.89 14.80
C ALA A 233 22.88 -13.36 14.74
N GLN A 234 23.07 -14.68 14.64
CA GLN A 234 24.38 -15.31 14.43
C GLN A 234 24.36 -16.04 13.09
N GLY A 235 25.46 -16.00 12.34
CA GLY A 235 25.59 -16.68 11.05
C GLY A 235 24.92 -15.97 9.87
N ASN A 236 24.82 -16.67 8.73
CA ASN A 236 24.25 -16.14 7.49
C ASN A 236 22.71 -16.22 7.53
N ILE A 237 22.05 -15.08 7.68
CA ILE A 237 20.58 -14.97 7.65
C ILE A 237 20.19 -14.26 6.36
N GLN A 238 19.28 -14.88 5.62
CA GLN A 238 18.77 -14.35 4.37
C GLN A 238 17.28 -14.12 4.45
N VAL A 239 16.83 -13.04 3.82
CA VAL A 239 15.42 -12.64 3.79
C VAL A 239 14.98 -12.50 2.36
N LEU A 240 13.89 -13.19 2.04
CA LEU A 240 13.14 -13.01 0.82
C LEU A 240 11.93 -12.13 1.14
N TYR A 241 11.95 -10.91 0.63
CA TYR A 241 10.79 -10.02 0.72
C TYR A 241 9.66 -10.53 -0.18
N PRO A 242 8.39 -10.24 0.13
CA PRO A 242 7.27 -10.61 -0.73
C PRO A 242 7.54 -10.17 -2.17
N ARG A 243 7.55 -11.13 -3.11
CA ARG A 243 7.85 -10.95 -4.56
C ARG A 243 9.26 -10.47 -4.93
N GLY A 244 10.22 -10.46 -4.01
CA GLY A 244 11.63 -10.45 -4.37
C GLY A 244 11.99 -11.79 -5.04
N LYS A 245 12.75 -11.78 -6.13
CA LYS A 245 13.34 -13.01 -6.71
C LYS A 245 14.68 -13.36 -6.06
N GLU A 246 15.25 -12.44 -5.29
CA GLU A 246 16.60 -12.54 -4.74
C GLU A 246 16.57 -12.50 -3.21
N TRP A 247 17.35 -13.41 -2.62
CA TRP A 247 17.63 -13.47 -1.20
C TRP A 247 18.59 -12.34 -0.82
N LYS A 248 18.22 -11.54 0.18
CA LYS A 248 19.07 -10.47 0.70
C LYS A 248 19.66 -10.87 2.05
N PRO A 249 20.98 -10.71 2.27
CA PRO A 249 21.57 -10.95 3.58
C PRO A 249 21.08 -9.89 4.57
N VAL A 250 20.84 -10.30 5.83
CA VAL A 250 20.46 -9.39 6.90
C VAL A 250 21.44 -9.51 8.06
N LEU A 251 21.97 -8.35 8.48
CA LEU A 251 22.96 -8.27 9.54
C LEU A 251 22.32 -8.08 10.92
N ASN A 252 21.43 -7.09 11.11
CA ASN A 252 20.90 -6.76 12.46
C ASN A 252 19.39 -6.39 12.52
N HIS A 253 18.79 -5.91 11.44
CA HIS A 253 17.40 -5.45 11.44
C HIS A 253 16.67 -5.93 10.18
N VAL A 254 15.45 -6.43 10.35
CA VAL A 254 14.55 -6.74 9.24
C VAL A 254 13.38 -5.76 9.29
N ASN A 255 13.09 -5.16 8.15
CA ASN A 255 11.80 -4.52 7.94
C ASN A 255 10.73 -5.60 7.83
N PHE A 256 10.21 -6.03 8.98
CA PHE A 256 9.27 -7.13 9.05
C PHE A 256 7.95 -6.70 8.41
N ARG A 257 7.66 -7.31 7.27
CA ARG A 257 6.40 -7.18 6.55
C ARG A 257 5.75 -8.55 6.48
N ASN A 258 4.44 -8.59 6.51
CA ASN A 258 3.71 -9.81 6.25
C ASN A 258 4.07 -10.36 4.85
N GLY A 259 4.26 -11.67 4.75
CA GLY A 259 4.67 -12.38 3.54
C GLY A 259 6.19 -12.51 3.33
N ILE A 260 7.03 -12.15 4.31
CA ILE A 260 8.48 -12.39 4.22
C ILE A 260 8.79 -13.88 4.43
N THR A 261 9.83 -14.37 3.76
CA THR A 261 10.44 -15.66 4.06
C THR A 261 11.83 -15.43 4.63
N LEU A 262 12.13 -16.05 5.75
CA LEU A 262 13.45 -16.04 6.37
C LEU A 262 14.09 -17.41 6.19
N LYS A 263 15.38 -17.40 5.87
CA LYS A 263 16.20 -18.60 5.76
C LYS A 263 17.48 -18.42 6.55
N THR A 264 17.77 -19.37 7.42
CA THR A 264 19.01 -19.43 8.19
C THR A 264 19.99 -20.44 7.54
N GLY A 265 21.29 -20.10 7.53
CA GLY A 265 22.35 -21.01 7.13
C GLY A 265 22.71 -22.04 8.21
N SER A 266 23.80 -22.78 8.01
CA SER A 266 24.26 -23.88 8.88
C SER A 266 24.66 -23.45 10.30
N GLU A 267 25.11 -22.21 10.48
CA GLU A 267 25.41 -21.61 11.79
C GLU A 267 24.41 -20.49 12.14
N GLY A 268 23.31 -20.41 11.38
CA GLY A 268 22.35 -19.33 11.44
C GLY A 268 21.36 -19.48 12.60
N LYS A 269 21.45 -18.68 13.66
CA LYS A 269 20.43 -18.64 14.73
C LYS A 269 19.90 -17.23 14.89
N THR A 270 18.59 -17.10 15.09
CA THR A 270 17.98 -15.78 15.28
C THR A 270 16.67 -15.89 16.04
N ALA A 271 16.31 -14.84 16.78
CA ALA A 271 15.02 -14.72 17.42
C ALA A 271 14.31 -13.46 16.96
N ILE A 272 12.99 -13.54 16.82
CA ILE A 272 12.14 -12.46 16.34
C ILE A 272 11.05 -12.22 17.36
N LEU A 273 11.06 -11.03 17.96
CA LEU A 273 9.97 -10.57 18.80
C LEU A 273 8.89 -9.94 17.93
N THR A 274 7.79 -10.64 17.73
CA THR A 274 6.64 -10.04 17.03
C THR A 274 6.07 -8.89 17.87
N LYS A 275 5.49 -7.87 17.22
CA LYS A 275 4.85 -6.72 17.91
C LYS A 275 3.74 -7.12 18.90
N LYS A 276 3.27 -8.36 18.86
CA LYS A 276 2.21 -8.90 19.72
C LYS A 276 2.75 -9.72 20.90
N GLY A 277 4.07 -9.69 21.15
CA GLY A 277 4.68 -10.37 22.29
C GLY A 277 4.83 -11.88 22.12
N VAL A 278 4.89 -12.35 20.87
CA VAL A 278 5.28 -13.73 20.52
C VAL A 278 6.76 -13.71 20.11
N ASP A 279 7.57 -14.46 20.84
CA ASP A 279 8.98 -14.70 20.54
C ASP A 279 9.09 -15.94 19.64
N VAL A 280 9.66 -15.75 18.45
CA VAL A 280 9.90 -16.83 17.48
C VAL A 280 11.41 -17.00 17.32
N GLY A 281 11.96 -18.01 17.99
CA GLY A 281 13.34 -18.46 17.81
C GLY A 281 13.44 -19.39 16.60
N ILE A 282 14.39 -19.14 15.72
CA ILE A 282 14.63 -19.87 14.48
C ILE A 282 16.05 -20.44 14.55
N ASP A 283 16.17 -21.76 14.42
CA ASP A 283 17.46 -22.45 14.49
C ASP A 283 18.15 -22.53 13.10
N ALA A 284 19.33 -23.14 13.05
CA ALA A 284 20.08 -23.34 11.80
C ALA A 284 19.30 -24.13 10.75
N ASN A 285 19.61 -23.88 9.47
CA ASN A 285 19.01 -24.55 8.30
C ASN A 285 17.47 -24.51 8.28
N THR A 286 16.87 -23.44 8.79
CA THR A 286 15.42 -23.30 8.93
C THR A 286 14.89 -22.29 7.92
N GLU A 287 13.77 -22.65 7.26
CA GLU A 287 13.06 -21.77 6.34
C GLU A 287 11.62 -21.53 6.86
N VAL A 288 11.34 -20.27 7.23
CA VAL A 288 10.06 -19.85 7.79
C VAL A 288 9.45 -18.77 6.92
N HIS A 289 8.20 -18.98 6.50
CA HIS A 289 7.40 -17.98 5.81
C HIS A 289 6.39 -17.37 6.80
N PHE A 290 6.42 -16.05 6.94
CA PHE A 290 5.52 -15.33 7.85
C PHE A 290 4.31 -14.84 7.06
N HIS A 291 3.13 -15.40 7.32
CA HIS A 291 1.90 -14.93 6.68
C HIS A 291 1.40 -13.64 7.33
N ASP A 292 1.34 -13.62 8.66
CA ASP A 292 1.00 -12.45 9.46
C ASP A 292 1.61 -12.53 10.87
N ALA A 293 1.13 -11.71 11.81
CA ALA A 293 1.65 -11.65 13.18
C ALA A 293 1.23 -12.85 14.06
N TRP A 294 0.24 -13.63 13.64
CA TRP A 294 -0.30 -14.79 14.35
C TRP A 294 -0.10 -16.10 13.59
N LYS A 295 0.33 -16.04 12.34
CA LYS A 295 0.41 -17.20 11.46
C LYS A 295 1.74 -17.28 10.73
N ILE A 296 2.41 -18.40 10.88
CA ILE A 296 3.64 -18.73 10.16
C ILE A 296 3.50 -20.08 9.47
N ARG A 297 4.30 -20.27 8.42
CA ARG A 297 4.49 -21.55 7.75
C ARG A 297 5.95 -21.95 7.84
N LEU A 298 6.22 -23.02 8.58
CA LEU A 298 7.53 -23.64 8.67
C LEU A 298 7.67 -24.64 7.52
N LYS A 299 8.63 -24.44 6.62
CA LYS A 299 8.86 -25.40 5.52
C LYS A 299 9.78 -26.53 5.94
N THR A 300 10.89 -26.18 6.59
CA THR A 300 11.91 -27.11 7.05
C THR A 300 12.73 -26.49 8.17
N GLY A 301 13.29 -27.31 9.04
CA GLY A 301 14.14 -26.90 10.17
C GLY A 301 13.38 -26.86 11.50
N GLN A 302 13.86 -26.03 12.43
CA GLN A 302 13.37 -26.00 13.81
C GLN A 302 13.07 -24.58 14.29
N VAL A 303 11.92 -24.44 14.96
CA VAL A 303 11.43 -23.16 15.49
C VAL A 303 10.95 -23.35 16.91
N LEU A 304 11.34 -22.43 17.79
CA LEU A 304 10.86 -22.33 19.16
C LEU A 304 9.93 -21.12 19.25
N ILE A 305 8.68 -21.34 19.65
CA ILE A 305 7.71 -20.27 19.84
C ILE A 305 7.44 -20.13 21.32
N SER A 306 7.55 -18.91 21.83
CA SER A 306 7.20 -18.57 23.21
C SER A 306 6.23 -17.39 23.20
N MET A 307 5.08 -17.55 23.86
CA MET A 307 4.07 -16.50 23.93
C MET A 307 3.37 -16.44 25.27
N LYS A 308 2.95 -15.23 25.64
CA LYS A 308 2.02 -15.02 26.75
C LYS A 308 0.61 -15.44 26.33
N GLU A 309 -0.23 -15.71 27.32
CA GLU A 309 -1.62 -16.12 27.10
C GLU A 309 -2.38 -15.07 26.27
N SER A 310 -3.03 -15.55 25.20
CA SER A 310 -3.75 -14.75 24.21
C SER A 310 -5.08 -15.42 23.86
N GLU A 311 -6.12 -14.62 23.63
CA GLU A 311 -7.40 -15.09 23.11
C GLU A 311 -7.30 -15.58 21.66
N VAL A 312 -6.36 -15.02 20.88
CA VAL A 312 -6.11 -15.43 19.51
C VAL A 312 -4.99 -16.48 19.48
N PRO A 313 -5.24 -17.68 18.89
CA PRO A 313 -4.21 -18.70 18.73
C PRO A 313 -3.14 -18.26 17.75
N PHE A 314 -1.89 -18.59 18.05
CA PHE A 314 -0.80 -18.58 17.07
C PHE A 314 -0.84 -19.87 16.25
N GLU A 315 -0.95 -19.75 14.93
CA GLU A 315 -1.01 -20.86 13.99
C GLU A 315 0.35 -21.11 13.32
N ILE A 316 0.77 -22.37 13.31
CA ILE A 316 1.96 -22.83 12.58
C ILE A 316 1.52 -23.88 11.57
N ASP A 317 1.65 -23.57 10.28
CA ASP A 317 1.50 -24.54 9.21
C ASP A 317 2.85 -25.24 8.95
N THR A 318 2.85 -26.56 8.95
CA THR A 318 4.02 -27.40 8.61
C THR A 318 3.66 -28.30 7.41
N PRO A 319 4.63 -28.96 6.76
CA PRO A 319 4.32 -29.89 5.66
C PRO A 319 3.40 -31.02 6.11
N ASN A 320 3.50 -31.44 7.38
CA ASN A 320 2.87 -32.64 7.92
C ASN A 320 1.66 -32.36 8.83
N GLY A 321 1.22 -31.10 8.96
CA GLY A 321 0.08 -30.75 9.81
C GLY A 321 0.04 -29.28 10.21
N ARG A 322 -0.99 -28.90 10.96
CA ARG A 322 -1.14 -27.56 11.53
C ARG A 322 -1.09 -27.61 13.05
N ILE A 323 -0.39 -26.66 13.66
CA ILE A 323 -0.28 -26.50 15.11
C ILE A 323 -0.92 -25.18 15.49
N ARG A 324 -1.65 -25.17 16.60
CA ARG A 324 -2.20 -23.98 17.24
C ARG A 324 -1.73 -23.91 18.68
N THR A 325 -1.35 -22.74 19.16
CA THR A 325 -1.05 -22.53 20.58
C THR A 325 -1.55 -21.16 21.03
N ASN A 326 -2.09 -21.10 22.24
CA ASN A 326 -2.63 -19.87 22.82
C ASN A 326 -1.72 -19.33 23.93
N LYS A 327 -0.79 -20.15 24.43
CA LYS A 327 0.10 -19.83 25.55
C LYS A 327 1.28 -20.79 25.68
N GLY A 328 2.36 -20.29 26.26
CA GLY A 328 3.49 -21.08 26.69
C GLY A 328 4.58 -21.18 25.61
N THR A 329 5.39 -22.23 25.69
CA THR A 329 6.56 -22.44 24.84
C THR A 329 6.43 -23.79 24.11
N VAL A 330 6.47 -23.74 22.78
CA VAL A 330 6.32 -24.91 21.91
C VAL A 330 7.52 -24.96 20.97
N ASN A 331 8.20 -26.11 20.96
CA ASN A 331 9.28 -26.40 20.02
C ASN A 331 8.70 -27.23 18.86
N ILE A 332 8.94 -26.81 17.62
CA ILE A 332 8.51 -27.51 16.42
C ILE A 332 9.71 -27.76 15.53
N GLN A 333 9.93 -29.02 15.16
CA GLN A 333 10.93 -29.44 14.19
C GLN A 333 10.21 -30.07 13.00
N ALA A 334 10.36 -29.51 11.82
CA ALA A 334 9.74 -29.98 10.59
C ALA A 334 10.80 -30.47 9.60
N GLY A 335 10.64 -31.69 9.13
CA GLY A 335 11.33 -32.24 7.97
C GLY A 335 10.32 -32.60 6.87
N ASP A 336 10.85 -33.19 5.79
CA ASP A 336 10.06 -33.50 4.59
C ASP A 336 8.96 -34.55 4.83
N PHE A 337 9.18 -35.48 5.76
CA PHE A 337 8.27 -36.61 6.01
C PHE A 337 7.75 -36.68 7.45
N GLU A 338 8.38 -35.95 8.37
CA GLU A 338 8.00 -35.94 9.78
C GLU A 338 8.03 -34.54 10.37
N THR A 339 7.11 -34.28 11.29
CA THR A 339 7.10 -33.08 12.12
C THR A 339 6.96 -33.47 13.57
N ILE A 340 7.93 -33.05 14.37
CA ILE A 340 7.99 -33.27 15.80
C ILE A 340 7.54 -31.98 16.49
N VAL A 341 6.55 -32.10 17.37
CA VAL A 341 6.04 -30.99 18.18
C VAL A 341 6.22 -31.33 19.65
N THR A 342 6.87 -30.45 20.39
CA THR A 342 7.11 -30.61 21.83
C THR A 342 6.52 -29.41 22.57
N ALA A 343 5.58 -29.67 23.48
CA ALA A 343 5.05 -28.64 24.37
C ALA A 343 5.99 -28.51 25.57
N VAL A 344 6.91 -27.54 25.53
CA VAL A 344 7.90 -27.32 26.60
C VAL A 344 7.23 -26.75 27.84
N LYS A 345 6.31 -25.79 27.64
CA LYS A 345 5.53 -25.16 28.70
C LYS A 345 4.14 -24.82 28.17
N GLY A 346 3.07 -25.11 28.91
CA GLY A 346 1.70 -24.84 28.44
C GLY A 346 1.14 -25.93 27.52
N GLU A 347 0.33 -25.54 26.54
CA GLU A 347 -0.42 -26.48 25.69
C GLU A 347 -0.39 -26.09 24.21
N ALA A 348 -0.45 -27.11 23.36
CA ALA A 348 -0.56 -26.97 21.91
C ALA A 348 -1.67 -27.87 21.39
N THR A 349 -2.47 -27.38 20.47
CA THR A 349 -3.47 -28.16 19.74
C THR A 349 -2.92 -28.51 18.37
N LEU A 350 -2.85 -29.80 18.06
CA LEU A 350 -2.37 -30.33 16.80
C LEU A 350 -3.57 -30.70 15.94
N LEU A 351 -3.56 -30.27 14.68
CA LEU A 351 -4.54 -30.60 13.66
C LEU A 351 -3.85 -31.53 12.66
N VAL A 352 -4.14 -32.82 12.77
CA VAL A 352 -3.55 -33.89 11.94
C VAL A 352 -4.69 -34.66 11.31
N GLU A 353 -4.71 -34.78 9.98
CA GLU A 353 -5.73 -35.55 9.23
C GLU A 353 -7.19 -35.21 9.56
N GLY A 354 -7.46 -33.99 10.04
CA GLY A 354 -8.81 -33.53 10.41
C GLY A 354 -9.20 -33.77 11.86
N GLU A 355 -8.36 -34.43 12.67
CA GLU A 355 -8.56 -34.60 14.10
C GLU A 355 -7.77 -33.55 14.91
N GLU A 356 -8.41 -33.04 15.96
CA GLU A 356 -7.77 -32.16 16.94
C GLU A 356 -7.21 -32.97 18.10
N LYS A 357 -5.88 -32.94 18.27
CA LYS A 357 -5.19 -33.59 19.37
C LYS A 357 -4.52 -32.57 20.27
N LYS A 358 -4.88 -32.58 21.55
CA LYS A 358 -4.30 -31.69 22.55
C LYS A 358 -2.99 -32.27 23.10
N LEU A 359 -1.91 -31.51 23.00
CA LEU A 359 -0.60 -31.81 23.55
C LEU A 359 -0.38 -30.99 24.83
N LEU A 360 -0.16 -31.69 25.94
CA LEU A 360 0.10 -31.10 27.25
C LEU A 360 1.59 -30.91 27.48
N GLU A 361 1.90 -30.03 28.44
CA GLU A 361 3.26 -29.72 28.89
C GLU A 361 4.12 -30.96 29.16
N GLY A 362 5.38 -30.91 28.74
CA GLY A 362 6.36 -31.99 28.87
C GLY A 362 6.17 -33.15 27.90
N ARG A 363 5.20 -33.08 26.99
CA ARG A 363 4.94 -34.14 25.99
C ARG A 363 5.39 -33.73 24.60
N GLN A 364 5.71 -34.76 23.81
CA GLN A 364 6.06 -34.66 22.41
C GLN A 364 5.07 -35.48 21.57
N HIS A 365 4.77 -34.99 20.38
CA HIS A 365 4.03 -35.73 19.38
C HIS A 365 4.77 -35.69 18.05
N LYS A 366 4.78 -36.83 17.37
CA LYS A 366 5.38 -37.00 16.05
C LYS A 366 4.25 -37.18 15.03
N MET A 367 4.25 -36.33 14.02
CA MET A 367 3.32 -36.35 12.89
C MET A 367 4.09 -36.83 11.67
N THR A 368 3.62 -37.86 10.99
CA THR A 368 4.30 -38.47 9.83
C THR A 368 3.33 -38.60 8.68
N ILE A 369 3.78 -38.24 7.47
CA ILE A 369 3.03 -38.51 6.24
C ILE A 369 3.67 -39.73 5.57
N GLY A 370 2.85 -40.71 5.16
CA GLY A 370 3.30 -41.87 4.37
C GLY A 370 3.25 -43.23 5.07
N GLY A 371 2.62 -43.32 6.25
CA GLY A 371 2.56 -44.56 7.04
C GLY A 371 3.89 -44.90 7.71
N GLU A 372 3.87 -45.83 8.66
CA GLU A 372 5.11 -46.35 9.25
C GLU A 372 5.75 -47.37 8.30
N PRO A 373 7.09 -47.38 8.16
CA PRO A 373 7.76 -48.43 7.40
C PRO A 373 7.44 -49.78 8.02
N VAL A 374 6.81 -50.65 7.25
CA VAL A 374 6.38 -51.97 7.70
C VAL A 374 7.53 -52.97 7.56
N ASP A 375 7.73 -53.81 8.57
CA ASP A 375 8.63 -54.96 8.48
C ASP A 375 8.05 -56.00 7.52
N ILE A 376 8.49 -55.95 6.27
CA ILE A 376 8.05 -56.85 5.19
C ILE A 376 8.39 -58.30 5.53
N GLY A 377 9.48 -58.56 6.27
CA GLY A 377 9.92 -59.91 6.63
C GLY A 377 8.93 -60.61 7.57
N ALA A 378 8.38 -59.88 8.54
CA ALA A 378 7.33 -60.39 9.42
C ALA A 378 6.05 -60.75 8.66
N ILE A 379 5.67 -59.94 7.67
CA ILE A 379 4.49 -60.20 6.83
C ILE A 379 4.71 -61.40 5.91
N ILE A 380 5.89 -61.52 5.31
CA ILE A 380 6.23 -62.66 4.46
C ILE A 380 6.18 -63.97 5.27
N ASN A 381 6.84 -64.02 6.43
CA ASN A 381 6.84 -65.21 7.29
C ASN A 381 5.43 -65.62 7.73
N TRP A 382 4.58 -64.64 8.08
CA TRP A 382 3.17 -64.92 8.38
C TRP A 382 2.42 -65.46 7.14
N SER A 383 2.61 -64.85 5.98
CA SER A 383 1.93 -65.25 4.73
C SER A 383 2.31 -66.66 4.28
N GLU A 384 3.58 -67.05 4.42
CA GLU A 384 4.04 -68.40 4.09
C GLU A 384 3.44 -69.45 5.04
N GLY A 385 3.33 -69.14 6.34
CA GLY A 385 2.67 -70.01 7.32
C GLY A 385 1.16 -70.16 7.10
N VAL A 386 0.50 -69.16 6.51
CA VAL A 386 -0.93 -69.22 6.15
C VAL A 386 -1.14 -70.00 4.85
N LEU A 387 -0.27 -69.82 3.85
CA LEU A 387 -0.38 -70.48 2.55
C LEU A 387 0.00 -71.97 2.60
N THR A 388 0.95 -72.36 3.45
CA THR A 388 1.31 -73.78 3.66
C THR A 388 0.16 -74.60 4.26
N LYS A 389 -0.60 -74.02 5.21
CA LYS A 389 -1.82 -74.66 5.74
C LYS A 389 -2.93 -74.87 4.72
N SER A 390 -2.92 -74.14 3.60
CA SER A 390 -3.90 -74.32 2.52
C SER A 390 -3.55 -75.46 1.56
N ASN A 391 -2.27 -75.84 1.46
CA ASN A 391 -1.81 -76.90 0.55
C ASN A 391 -1.84 -78.30 1.18
N GLU A 392 -1.93 -78.42 2.51
CA GLU A 392 -2.12 -79.72 3.19
C GLU A 392 -3.57 -80.24 3.16
N LYS A 393 -4.51 -79.50 2.55
CA LYS A 393 -5.94 -79.84 2.50
C LYS A 393 -6.50 -80.14 1.11
N LYS A 394 -5.65 -80.45 0.12
CA LYS A 394 -6.08 -80.89 -1.21
C LYS A 394 -5.79 -82.36 -1.45
#